data_AF-A0A965CXS0-F1
#
_entry.id   AF-A0A965CXS0-F1
#
_cell.length_a   1.000
_cell.length_b   1.000
_cell.length_c   1.000
_cell.angle_alpha   90.00
_cell.angle_beta   90.00
_cell.angle_gamma   90.00
#
_symmetry.space_group_name_H-M   'P 1'
#
loop_
_entity.id
_entity.type
_entity.pdbx_description
1 polymer ?
#
loop_
_entity_poly.entity_id
_entity_poly.type
_entity_poly.pdbx_seq_one_letter_code
_entity_poly.pdbx_strand_id
1 'polypeptide(L)' 'DYSGWFAVVAPARMPPPIAARLHDALARILARAEMKEQLSGQGIEPIGSTPAQFAVFLREENSRLEKVVVAAGLRQNK' A
#
# COMPACT_ATOMS: atom_id res chain seq x y z
N ASP A 1 -16.65 -4.53 7.86
CA ASP A 1 -15.29 -4.26 8.37
C ASP A 1 -14.55 -3.29 7.48
N TYR A 2 -13.88 -2.32 8.10
CA TYR A 2 -13.02 -1.34 7.42
C TYR A 2 -11.64 -1.44 8.04
N SER A 3 -10.66 -1.89 7.24
CA SER A 3 -9.27 -1.94 7.65
C SER A 3 -8.49 -0.91 6.83
N GLY A 4 -7.79 -0.01 7.51
CA GLY A 4 -6.88 0.92 6.85
C GLY A 4 -5.64 0.20 6.34
N TRP A 5 -4.96 0.80 5.37
CA TRP A 5 -3.72 0.26 4.81
C TRP A 5 -2.64 1.34 4.76
N PHE A 6 -1.39 0.89 4.78
CA PHE A 6 -0.21 1.72 4.60
C PHE A 6 0.50 1.31 3.31
N ALA A 7 1.21 2.26 2.70
CA ALA A 7 2.00 2.00 1.52
C ALA A 7 3.26 2.84 1.45
N VAL A 8 4.25 2.31 0.76
CA VAL A 8 5.43 3.06 0.32
C VAL A 8 5.23 3.45 -1.14
N VAL A 9 5.32 4.75 -1.42
CA VAL A 9 5.21 5.30 -2.77
C VAL A 9 6.50 6.03 -3.14
N ALA A 10 6.80 6.08 -4.43
CA ALA A 10 8.00 6.71 -4.97
C ALA A 10 7.64 7.63 -6.15
N PRO A 11 8.53 8.54 -6.57
CA PRO A 11 8.26 9.46 -7.67
C PRO A 11 7.86 8.74 -8.97
N ALA A 12 6.86 9.28 -9.66
CA ALA A 12 6.29 8.65 -10.86
C ALA A 12 7.29 8.41 -12.01
N ARG A 13 8.36 9.21 -12.07
CA ARG A 13 9.42 9.14 -13.11
C ARG A 13 10.70 8.46 -12.62
N MET A 14 10.62 7.67 -11.55
CA MET A 14 11.78 6.92 -11.06
C MET A 14 12.27 5.94 -12.14
N PRO A 15 13.59 5.89 -12.43
CA PRO A 15 14.14 4.92 -13.37
C PRO A 15 13.79 3.47 -12.98
N PRO A 16 13.39 2.61 -13.93
CA PRO A 16 13.01 1.21 -13.66
C PRO A 16 14.02 0.40 -12.81
N PRO A 17 15.35 0.47 -13.05
CA PRO A 17 16.29 -0.30 -12.23
C PRO A 17 16.34 0.18 -10.77
N ILE A 18 16.10 1.47 -10.52
CA ILE A 18 16.05 2.01 -9.15
C ILE A 18 14.75 1.55 -8.46
N ALA A 19 13.64 1.56 -9.18
CA ALA A 19 12.36 1.05 -8.70
C ALA A 19 12.46 -0.42 -8.28
N ALA A 20 13.06 -1.25 -9.14
CA ALA A 20 13.27 -2.66 -8.86
C ALA A 20 14.14 -2.88 -7.61
N ARG A 21 15.28 -2.17 -7.52
CA ARG A 21 16.17 -2.27 -6.35
C ARG A 21 15.47 -1.88 -5.05
N LEU A 22 14.65 -0.84 -5.07
CA LEU A 22 13.88 -0.40 -3.89
C LEU A 22 12.85 -1.46 -3.49
N HIS A 23 12.08 -1.97 -4.46
CA HIS A 23 11.11 -3.05 -4.21
C HIS A 23 11.80 -4.27 -3.58
N ASP A 24 12.89 -4.74 -4.17
CA ASP A 24 13.63 -5.91 -3.67
C ASP A 24 14.14 -5.70 -2.23
N ALA A 25 14.62 -4.49 -1.92
CA ALA A 25 15.07 -4.16 -0.57
C ALA A 25 13.90 -4.21 0.44
N LEU A 26 12.76 -3.62 0.09
CA LEU A 26 11.57 -3.62 0.94
C LEU A 26 11.02 -5.04 1.12
N ALA A 27 10.92 -5.83 0.05
CA ALA A 27 10.47 -7.22 0.12
C ALA A 27 11.35 -8.06 1.07
N ARG A 28 12.68 -7.90 0.98
CA ARG A 28 13.61 -8.56 1.90
C ARG A 28 13.43 -8.12 3.35
N ILE A 29 13.17 -6.84 3.60
CA ILE A 29 12.94 -6.31 4.97
C ILE A 29 11.65 -6.87 5.54
N LEU A 30 10.54 -6.83 4.79
CA LEU A 30 9.25 -7.36 5.20
C LEU A 30 9.25 -8.88 5.41
N ALA A 31 10.19 -9.60 4.78
CA ALA A 31 10.36 -11.03 4.98
C ALA A 31 11.04 -11.39 6.32
N ARG A 32 11.73 -10.45 6.98
CA ARG A 32 12.45 -10.70 8.24
C ARG A 32 11.48 -11.01 9.37
N ALA A 33 11.79 -12.03 10.18
CA ALA A 33 10.96 -12.42 11.32
C ALA A 33 10.71 -11.25 12.30
N GLU A 34 11.78 -10.55 12.65
CA GLU A 34 11.74 -9.36 13.52
C GLU A 34 10.75 -8.30 13.00
N MET A 35 10.74 -8.03 11.70
CA MET A 35 9.81 -7.06 11.12
C MET A 35 8.37 -7.56 11.12
N LYS A 36 8.16 -8.85 10.81
CA LYS A 36 6.82 -9.45 10.87
C LYS A 36 6.26 -9.36 12.28
N GLU A 37 7.05 -9.72 13.29
CA GLU A 37 6.65 -9.63 14.69
C GLU A 37 6.34 -8.19 15.12
N GLN A 38 7.20 -7.23 14.75
CA GLN A 38 6.97 -5.81 15.08
C GLN A 38 5.71 -5.24 14.43
N LEU A 39 5.44 -5.60 13.17
CA LEU A 39 4.25 -5.12 12.45
C LEU A 39 2.98 -5.82 12.96
N SER A 40 3.02 -7.14 13.14
CA SER A 40 1.89 -7.89 13.69
C SER A 40 1.57 -7.46 15.13
N GLY A 41 2.56 -7.11 15.94
CA GLY A 41 2.36 -6.53 17.27
C GLY A 41 1.64 -5.17 17.25
N GLN A 42 1.65 -4.48 16.12
CA GLN A 42 0.89 -3.24 15.87
C GLN A 42 -0.43 -3.49 15.13
N GLY A 43 -0.82 -4.75 14.91
CA GLY A 43 -2.01 -5.11 14.13
C GLY A 43 -1.84 -4.89 12.62
N ILE A 44 -0.61 -4.75 12.13
CA ILE A 44 -0.30 -4.56 10.71
C ILE A 44 0.11 -5.90 10.10
N GLU A 45 -0.57 -6.29 9.04
CA GLU A 45 -0.19 -7.43 8.23
C GLU A 45 0.76 -6.98 7.10
N PRO A 46 2.02 -7.46 7.06
CA PRO A 46 2.95 -7.07 6.01
C PRO A 46 2.61 -7.74 4.67
N ILE A 47 2.36 -6.92 3.65
CA ILE A 47 2.10 -7.38 2.27
C ILE A 47 3.30 -7.03 1.38
N GLY A 48 3.94 -8.05 0.81
CA GLY A 48 5.07 -7.90 -0.11
C GLY A 48 4.65 -7.90 -1.58
N SER A 49 3.71 -7.04 -1.98
CA SER A 49 3.23 -6.99 -3.37
C SER A 49 4.26 -6.40 -4.33
N THR A 50 4.18 -6.77 -5.61
CA THR A 50 4.95 -6.12 -6.68
C THR A 50 4.39 -4.72 -6.98
N PRO A 51 5.18 -3.80 -7.56
CA PRO A 51 4.68 -2.48 -7.96
C PRO A 51 3.46 -2.54 -8.89
N ALA A 52 3.41 -3.52 -9.79
CA ALA A 52 2.29 -3.72 -10.69
C ALA A 52 1.01 -4.16 -9.96
N GLN A 53 1.14 -5.09 -9.02
CA GLN A 53 0.02 -5.53 -8.16
C GLN A 53 -0.49 -4.38 -7.29
N PHE A 54 0.42 -3.60 -6.71
CA PHE A 54 0.03 -2.45 -5.88
C PHE A 54 -0.69 -1.37 -6.70
N ALA A 55 -0.27 -1.14 -7.95
CA ALA A 55 -0.97 -0.21 -8.85
C ALA A 55 -2.41 -0.66 -9.17
N VAL A 56 -2.66 -1.97 -9.27
CA VAL A 56 -4.02 -2.52 -9.43
C VAL A 56 -4.84 -2.23 -8.16
N PHE A 57 -4.31 -2.62 -7.00
CA PHE A 57 -4.97 -2.40 -5.71
C PHE A 57 -5.36 -0.93 -5.50
N LEU A 58 -4.46 0.02 -5.78
CA LEU A 58 -4.75 1.45 -5.64
C LEU A 58 -5.94 1.92 -6.48
N ARG A 59 -6.06 1.42 -7.73
CA ARG A 59 -7.18 1.80 -8.61
C ARG A 59 -8.50 1.24 -8.09
N GLU A 60 -8.49 -0.01 -7.64
CA GLU A 60 -9.66 -0.68 -7.07
C GLU A 60 -10.10 0.01 -5.78
N GLU A 61 -9.14 0.33 -4.92
CA GLU A 61 -9.39 0.97 -3.63
C GLU A 61 -9.91 2.39 -3.81
N ASN A 62 -9.32 3.18 -4.72
CA ASN A 62 -9.85 4.50 -5.05
C ASN A 62 -11.30 4.41 -5.54
N SER A 63 -11.59 3.47 -6.43
CA SER A 63 -12.96 3.24 -6.94
C SER A 63 -13.93 2.81 -5.86
N ARG A 64 -13.48 2.02 -4.87
CA ARG A 64 -14.28 1.61 -3.72
C ARG A 64 -14.57 2.79 -2.80
N LEU A 65 -13.55 3.59 -2.47
CA LEU A 65 -13.68 4.74 -1.58
C LEU A 65 -14.56 5.83 -2.20
N GLU A 66 -14.49 6.07 -3.51
CA GLU A 66 -15.41 6.98 -4.21
C GLU A 66 -16.88 6.58 -4.00
N LYS A 67 -17.21 5.29 -4.14
CA LYS A 67 -18.57 4.78 -3.90
C LYS A 67 -19.00 4.98 -2.45
N VAL A 68 -18.09 4.75 -1.49
CA VAL A 68 -18.35 4.95 -0.06
C VAL A 68 -18.63 6.43 0.23
N VAL A 69 -17.82 7.34 -0.29
CA VAL A 69 -17.98 8.79 -0.11
C VAL A 69 -19.34 9.26 -0.64
N VAL A 70 -19.71 8.83 -1.85
CA VAL A 70 -21.01 9.16 -2.47
C VAL A 70 -22.17 8.60 -1.64
N ALA A 71 -22.11 7.33 -1.25
CA ALA A 71 -23.17 6.69 -0.46
C ALA A 71 -23.35 7.33 0.92
N ALA A 72 -22.26 7.81 1.53
CA ALA A 72 -22.27 8.47 2.83
C ALA A 72 -22.68 9.95 2.76
N GLY A 73 -22.91 10.51 1.56
CA GLY A 73 -23.22 11.94 1.39
C GLY A 73 -22.08 12.88 1.82
N LEU A 74 -20.86 12.34 1.96
CA LEU A 74 -19.70 13.09 2.39
C LEU A 74 -19.15 13.90 1.21
N ARG A 75 -18.85 15.16 1.43
CA ARG A 75 -18.07 15.99 0.50
C ARG A 75 -16.70 16.21 1.11
N GLN A 76 -15.64 15.98 0.32
CA GLN A 76 -14.32 16.46 0.73
C GLN A 76 -14.39 17.99 0.80
N ASN A 77 -14.35 18.54 2.02
CA ASN A 77 -13.99 19.94 2.18
C ASN A 77 -12.53 20.07 1.74
N LYS A 78 -12.34 20.80 0.63
CA LYS A 78 -11.02 21.31 0.26
C LYS A 78 -10.69 22.54 1.07
#